data_AF-A0A4Q6XQ39-F1
#
_entry.id   AF-A0A4Q6XQ39-F1
#
_cell.length_a   1.000
_cell.length_b   1.000
_cell.length_c   1.000
_cell.angle_alpha   90.00
_cell.angle_beta   90.00
_cell.angle_gamma   90.00
#
_symmetry.space_group_name_H-M   'P 1'
#
loop_
_entity.id
_entity.type
_entity.pdbx_description
1 polymer ?
#
loop_
_entity_poly.entity_id
_entity_poly.type
_entity_poly.pdbx_seq_one_letter_code
_entity_poly.pdbx_strand_id
1 'polypeptide(L)'
;MNKDLILREKLALQRTILANQSTLLAFIRTSMYFLVAGISINNLTTVEYGRIIENIFIGISAILIAIGLFNYFTHKKKIAESNNHIGDYKIEYLNKK
;
A
#
# COMPACT_ATOMS: atom_id res chain seq x y z
N MET A 1 -2.87 32.70 12.05
CA MET A 1 -2.21 31.37 12.00
C MET A 1 -1.08 31.44 10.98
N ASN A 2 0.12 30.96 11.32
CA ASN A 2 1.32 31.14 10.48
C ASN A 2 1.25 30.24 9.24
N LYS A 3 1.35 30.79 8.03
CA LYS A 3 1.20 30.04 6.74
C LYS A 3 2.20 28.89 6.62
N ASP A 4 3.37 29.02 7.26
CA ASP A 4 4.39 27.97 7.35
C ASP A 4 3.91 26.69 8.03
N LEU A 5 3.04 26.80 9.05
CA LEU A 5 2.51 25.63 9.77
C LEU A 5 1.64 24.77 8.83
N ILE A 6 0.76 25.41 8.07
CA ILE A 6 -0.14 24.73 7.11
C ILE A 6 0.65 24.03 6.00
N LEU A 7 1.71 24.69 5.49
CA LEU A 7 2.56 24.10 4.46
C LEU A 7 3.34 22.89 4.99
N ARG A 8 3.85 22.97 6.22
CA ARG A 8 4.59 21.88 6.88
C ARG A 8 3.72 20.65 7.13
N GLU A 9 2.48 20.85 7.56
CA GLU A 9 1.51 19.77 7.75
C GLU A 9 1.16 19.08 6.42
N LYS A 10 0.91 19.85 5.36
CA LYS A 10 0.69 19.28 4.01
C LYS A 10 1.89 18.46 3.51
N LEU A 11 3.10 18.96 3.72
CA LEU A 11 4.32 18.24 3.32
C LEU A 11 4.55 16.99 4.18
N ALA A 12 4.16 17.00 5.46
CA ALA A 12 4.19 15.82 6.32
C ALA A 12 3.19 14.75 5.83
N LEU A 13 1.96 15.13 5.48
CA LEU A 13 0.97 14.20 4.92
C LEU A 13 1.41 13.57 3.61
N GLN A 14 2.00 14.34 2.69
CA GLN A 14 2.53 13.79 1.43
C GLN A 14 3.61 12.72 1.68
N ARG A 15 4.48 12.94 2.68
CA ARG A 15 5.50 11.94 3.06
C ARG A 15 4.86 10.65 3.58
N THR A 16 3.81 10.74 4.38
CA THR A 16 3.07 9.56 4.87
C THR A 16 2.35 8.82 3.73
N ILE A 17 1.77 9.55 2.77
CA ILE A 17 1.11 8.96 1.58
C ILE A 17 2.13 8.20 0.73
N LEU A 18 3.28 8.82 0.46
CA LEU A 18 4.34 8.21 -0.35
C LEU A 18 4.91 6.96 0.34
N ALA A 19 5.08 7.00 1.67
CA ALA A 19 5.48 5.83 2.44
C ALA A 19 4.46 4.69 2.33
N ASN A 20 3.15 4.98 2.42
CA ASN A 20 2.09 3.96 2.25
C ASN A 20 2.08 3.35 0.83
N GLN A 21 2.32 4.16 -0.20
CA GLN A 21 2.49 3.66 -1.58
C GLN A 21 3.73 2.77 -1.71
N SER A 22 4.84 3.15 -1.07
CA SER A 22 6.06 2.33 -1.02
C SER A 22 5.80 0.98 -0.36
N THR A 23 5.07 0.95 0.75
CA THR A 23 4.67 -0.29 1.43
C THR A 23 3.82 -1.19 0.53
N LEU A 24 2.83 -0.63 -0.18
CA LEU A 24 2.03 -1.41 -1.13
C LEU A 24 2.90 -2.00 -2.26
N LEU A 25 3.80 -1.20 -2.84
CA LEU A 25 4.69 -1.66 -3.90
C LEU A 25 5.66 -2.75 -3.40
N ALA A 26 6.09 -2.69 -2.13
CA ALA A 26 6.90 -3.74 -1.52
C ALA A 26 6.12 -5.07 -1.39
N PHE A 27 4.85 -5.02 -0.96
CA PHE A 27 3.99 -6.21 -0.94
C PHE A 27 3.82 -6.82 -2.33
N ILE A 28 3.49 -5.99 -3.34
CA ILE A 28 3.36 -6.43 -4.74
C ILE A 28 4.66 -7.07 -5.26
N ARG A 29 5.80 -6.46 -4.94
CA ARG A 29 7.11 -7.00 -5.31
C ARG A 29 7.31 -8.40 -4.70
N THR A 30 7.09 -8.54 -3.39
CA THR A 30 7.26 -9.83 -2.71
C THR A 30 6.33 -10.90 -3.28
N SER A 31 5.06 -10.59 -3.52
CA SER A 31 4.12 -11.55 -4.13
C SER A 31 4.52 -11.94 -5.55
N MET A 32 5.06 -11.01 -6.34
CA MET A 32 5.55 -11.29 -7.69
C MET A 32 6.72 -12.28 -7.66
N TYR A 33 7.67 -12.14 -6.71
CA TYR A 33 8.75 -13.11 -6.55
C TYR A 33 8.22 -14.51 -6.22
N PHE A 34 7.24 -14.63 -5.31
CA PHE A 34 6.62 -15.92 -5.00
C PHE A 34 5.88 -16.52 -6.20
N LEU A 35 5.21 -15.69 -7.00
CA LEU A 35 4.50 -16.15 -8.20
C LEU A 35 5.48 -16.67 -9.27
N VAL A 36 6.56 -15.92 -9.53
CA VAL A 36 7.61 -16.32 -10.46
C VAL A 36 8.32 -17.58 -9.97
N ALA A 37 8.62 -17.69 -8.67
CA ALA A 37 9.22 -18.89 -8.09
C ALA A 37 8.31 -20.12 -8.24
N GLY A 38 7.00 -19.98 -7.97
CA GLY A 38 6.03 -21.07 -8.15
C GLY A 38 5.97 -21.58 -9.59
N ILE A 39 5.87 -20.67 -10.56
CA ILE A 39 5.85 -21.01 -11.99
C ILE A 39 7.19 -21.63 -12.43
N SER A 40 8.32 -21.12 -11.91
CA SER A 40 9.64 -21.63 -12.25
C SER A 40 9.85 -23.05 -11.75
N ILE A 41 9.32 -23.40 -10.57
CA ILE A 41 9.40 -24.76 -10.01
C ILE A 41 8.64 -25.76 -10.88
N ASN A 42 7.44 -25.40 -11.36
CA ASN A 42 6.64 -26.25 -12.23
C ASN A 42 7.35 -26.58 -13.55
N ASN A 43 8.04 -25.61 -14.15
CA ASN A 43 8.74 -25.80 -15.44
C ASN A 43 10.05 -26.60 -15.31
N LEU A 44 10.78 -26.47 -14.20
CA LEU A 44 12.12 -27.06 -14.05
C LEU A 44 12.11 -28.47 -13.46
N THR A 45 11.00 -28.90 -12.88
CA THR A 45 10.99 -30.06 -11.99
C THR A 45 9.82 -30.98 -12.30
N THR A 46 10.06 -32.04 -13.10
CA THR A 46 9.16 -33.20 -13.29
C THR A 46 9.11 -34.06 -12.01
N VAL A 47 8.84 -33.43 -10.86
CA VAL A 47 8.68 -34.13 -9.58
C VAL A 47 7.19 -34.26 -9.31
N GLU A 48 6.76 -35.45 -8.87
CA GLU A 48 5.36 -35.76 -8.55
C GLU A 48 4.70 -34.74 -7.62
N TYR A 49 5.49 -34.10 -6.74
CA TYR A 49 5.02 -33.09 -5.79
C TYR A 49 5.09 -31.63 -6.28
N GLY A 50 5.58 -31.38 -7.50
CA GLY A 50 5.78 -30.03 -8.04
C GLY A 50 4.49 -29.18 -8.07
N ARG A 51 3.37 -29.79 -8.45
CA ARG A 51 2.04 -29.11 -8.46
C ARG A 51 1.56 -28.68 -7.07
N ILE A 52 1.87 -29.46 -6.03
CA ILE A 52 1.46 -29.12 -4.66
C ILE A 52 2.23 -27.89 -4.18
N ILE A 53 3.54 -27.86 -4.45
CA ILE A 53 4.42 -26.74 -4.09
C ILE A 53 4.02 -25.49 -4.86
N GLU A 54 3.75 -25.60 -6.16
CA GLU A 54 3.26 -24.50 -7.00
C GLU A 54 1.97 -23.87 -6.42
N ASN A 55 0.97 -24.71 -6.09
CA ASN A 55 -0.28 -24.21 -5.50
C ASN A 55 -0.06 -23.50 -4.16
N ILE A 56 0.87 -23.97 -3.33
CA ILE A 56 1.22 -23.30 -2.06
C ILE A 56 1.85 -21.92 -2.34
N PHE A 57 2.80 -21.83 -3.28
CA PHE A 57 3.45 -20.57 -3.63
C PHE A 57 2.47 -19.55 -4.23
N ILE A 58 1.57 -20.00 -5.11
CA ILE A 58 0.50 -19.17 -5.66
C ILE A 58 -0.45 -18.71 -4.55
N GLY A 59 -0.82 -19.60 -3.64
CA GLY A 59 -1.66 -19.26 -2.48
C GLY A 59 -1.03 -18.19 -1.59
N ILE A 60 0.25 -18.34 -1.24
CA ILE A 60 1.00 -17.35 -0.46
C ILE A 60 1.08 -16.01 -1.19
N SER A 61 1.36 -16.02 -2.50
CA SER A 61 1.39 -14.81 -3.33
C SER A 61 0.05 -14.07 -3.31
N ALA A 62 -1.07 -14.80 -3.46
CA ALA A 62 -2.41 -14.22 -3.41
C ALA A 62 -2.73 -13.60 -2.04
N ILE A 63 -2.34 -14.28 -0.94
CA ILE A 63 -2.51 -13.77 0.43
C ILE A 63 -1.71 -12.47 0.64
N LEU A 64 -0.45 -12.43 0.19
CA LEU A 64 0.40 -11.24 0.27
C LEU A 64 -0.21 -10.05 -0.46
N ILE A 65 -0.75 -10.26 -1.67
CA ILE A 65 -1.44 -9.21 -2.44
C ILE A 65 -2.69 -8.75 -1.70
N ALA A 66 -3.50 -9.67 -1.18
CA ALA A 66 -4.72 -9.35 -0.46
C ALA A 66 -4.43 -8.51 0.80
N ILE A 67 -3.41 -8.89 1.59
CA ILE A 67 -2.96 -8.15 2.77
C ILE A 67 -2.42 -6.76 2.37
N GLY A 68 -1.59 -6.69 1.33
CA GLY A 68 -1.03 -5.43 0.83
C GLY A 68 -2.11 -4.44 0.38
N LEU A 69 -3.10 -4.91 -0.38
CA LEU A 69 -4.26 -4.12 -0.79
C LEU A 69 -5.11 -3.69 0.42
N PHE A 70 -5.46 -4.62 1.32
CA PHE A 70 -6.28 -4.32 2.49
C PHE A 70 -5.64 -3.25 3.39
N ASN A 71 -4.34 -3.36 3.65
CA ASN A 71 -3.59 -2.35 4.40
C ASN A 71 -3.57 -1.01 3.66
N TYR A 72 -3.31 -1.01 2.35
CA TYR A 72 -3.30 0.21 1.56
C TYR A 72 -4.63 0.95 1.59
N PHE A 73 -5.76 0.24 1.41
CA PHE A 73 -7.09 0.85 1.46
C PHE A 73 -7.42 1.39 2.87
N THR A 74 -7.08 0.63 3.91
CA THR A 74 -7.25 1.06 5.31
C THR A 74 -6.47 2.34 5.61
N HIS A 75 -5.19 2.40 5.22
CA HIS A 75 -4.35 3.58 5.45
C HIS A 75 -4.76 4.77 4.57
N LYS A 76 -5.16 4.52 3.32
CA LYS A 76 -5.70 5.56 2.43
C LYS A 76 -6.95 6.21 3.04
N LYS A 77 -7.84 5.42 3.66
CA LYS A 77 -9.05 5.93 4.32
C LYS A 77 -8.71 6.82 5.53
N LYS A 78 -7.77 6.39 6.39
CA LYS A 78 -7.31 7.19 7.55
C LYS A 78 -6.66 8.52 7.13
N ILE A 79 -5.90 8.53 6.04
CA ILE A 79 -5.29 9.76 5.52
C ILE A 79 -6.34 10.68 4.88
N ALA A 80 -7.35 10.13 4.21
CA ALA A 80 -8.46 10.91 3.66
C ALA A 80 -9.28 11.60 4.76
N GLU A 81 -9.51 10.91 5.89
CA GLU A 81 -10.23 11.46 7.05
C GLU A 81 -9.44 12.58 7.77
N SER A 82 -8.10 12.45 7.83
CA SER A 82 -7.22 13.52 8.32
C SER A 82 -7.25 14.78 7.44
N ASN A 83 -7.44 14.64 6.12
CA ASN A 83 -7.57 15.78 5.21
C ASN A 83 -8.87 16.58 5.42
N ASN A 84 -9.98 15.93 5.80
CA ASN A 84 -11.24 16.64 6.04
C ASN A 84 -11.15 17.58 7.25
N HIS A 85 -10.47 17.16 8.30
CA HIS A 85 -10.19 18.03 9.44
C HIS A 85 -9.37 19.26 9.01
N ILE A 86 -8.35 19.08 8.16
CA ILE A 86 -7.50 20.17 7.68
C ILE A 86 -8.22 21.09 6.68
N GLY A 87 -9.21 20.55 5.96
CA GLY A 87 -10.08 21.29 5.05
C GLY A 87 -10.92 22.33 5.78
N ASP A 88 -11.53 21.97 6.91
CA ASP A 88 -12.37 22.86 7.70
C ASP A 88 -11.61 24.08 8.22
N TYR A 89 -10.37 23.91 8.70
CA TYR A 89 -9.53 25.03 9.15
C TYR A 89 -9.13 25.97 8.00
N LYS A 90 -9.04 25.45 6.77
CA LYS A 90 -8.70 26.24 5.58
C LYS A 90 -9.89 27.06 5.08
N ILE A 91 -11.10 26.50 5.13
CA ILE A 91 -12.34 27.17 4.70
C ILE A 91 -12.77 28.23 5.72
N GLU A 92 -12.65 27.97 7.03
CA GLU A 92 -12.99 28.93 8.08
C GLU A 92 -12.09 30.19 8.07
N TYR A 93 -10.84 30.07 7.61
CA TYR A 93 -9.95 31.23 7.45
C TYR A 93 -10.15 31.99 6.14
N LEU A 94 -10.41 31.28 5.02
CA LEU A 94 -10.69 31.93 3.73
C LEU A 94 -12.00 32.74 3.76
N ASN A 95 -12.98 32.33 4.58
CA ASN A 95 -14.21 33.08 4.84
C ASN A 95 -14.06 34.21 5.87
N LYS A 96 -12.92 34.33 6.55
CA LYS A 96 -12.65 35.38 7.55
C LYS A 96 -11.88 36.58 6.97
N LYS A 97 -11.78 36.65 5.65
CA LYS A 97 -11.15 37.74 4.89
C LYS A 97 -12.16 38.29 3.89
#